data_AF-A0A7J6PYK8-F1
#
_entry.id   AF-A0A7J6PYK8-F1
#
_cell.length_a   1.000
_cell.length_b   1.000
_cell.length_c   1.000
_cell.angle_alpha   90.00
_cell.angle_beta   90.00
_cell.angle_gamma   90.00
#
_symmetry.space_group_name_H-M   'P 1'
#
loop_
_entity.id
_entity.type
_entity.pdbx_description
1 polymer ?
#
loop_
_entity_poly.entity_id
_entity_poly.type
_entity_poly.pdbx_seq_one_letter_code
_entity_poly.pdbx_strand_id
1 'polypeptide(L)'
;VAVLLARRGGLQSSPSSLKVSVKTPPRSPSSIQWYIRAIQFKDNPSPTLSSVVDFTYSPADHMEVGWSEHEGFEVRQMEDARILYASIPSEQHDDIRLLMAVGFTTKQTFDMSAGHVRVILPDTFTVYCDTLKVFYLPVSASSTDRCSITRPEGSGTVVAELRLNDLLPPRDYGLSWLVNTPQVTAEPNNLTIIIVDQHGHVQDAAMTIPSFKVEYGTPITASYRVLFVRDTVSSTEPEDATLPTPTPALSSGSLPQEIVDYRVTLVFNVTKEFPADSGVHRIRIEYPAGVVHNSVQRENSGTWFGVQISSDLRGAIQKVDLDGENAVVLYVKEGAQRLQVGQHSINIPVTLPDSQPDAPGFNFYHLTFCRPAGNCTAAPSSGVLMTFPFHGFSLGDPTLDGSGTSAAEVTADAFSSIKVLVLVICMTFIIA
;
A
#
# COMPACT_ATOMS: atom_id res chain seq x y z
N VAL A 1 0.05 29.21 -3.22
CA VAL A 1 0.25 30.64 -2.88
C VAL A 1 0.57 30.73 -1.40
N ALA A 2 1.58 31.50 -1.01
CA ALA A 2 1.84 31.84 0.38
C ALA A 2 1.48 33.31 0.58
N VAL A 3 0.77 33.64 1.66
CA VAL A 3 0.33 35.02 1.92
C VAL A 3 0.85 35.48 3.27
N LEU A 4 1.52 36.63 3.26
CA LEU A 4 2.00 37.31 4.45
C LEU A 4 1.15 38.56 4.66
N LEU A 5 0.52 38.68 5.82
CA LEU A 5 -0.32 39.81 6.17
C LEU A 5 0.46 40.77 7.09
N ALA A 6 0.92 41.88 6.54
CA ALA A 6 1.50 42.96 7.34
C ALA A 6 0.40 43.91 7.85
N ARG A 7 0.53 44.39 9.09
CA ARG A 7 -0.36 45.44 9.64
C ARG A 7 -0.02 46.81 9.03
N ARG A 8 -0.97 47.76 9.09
CA ARG A 8 -0.69 49.19 8.80
C ARG A 8 0.48 49.65 9.66
N GLY A 9 1.56 50.11 9.03
CA GLY A 9 2.84 50.46 9.67
C GLY A 9 4.04 49.63 9.20
N GLY A 10 3.82 48.56 8.43
CA GLY A 10 4.89 47.71 7.90
C GLY A 10 5.51 46.78 8.96
N LEU A 11 6.63 46.16 8.63
CA LEU A 11 7.47 45.47 9.62
C LEU A 11 8.16 46.54 10.49
N GLN A 12 7.68 46.75 11.71
CA GLN A 12 8.32 47.69 12.65
C GLN A 12 9.68 47.20 13.16
N SER A 13 9.94 45.90 13.02
CA SER A 13 11.24 45.27 13.26
C SER A 13 11.42 44.11 12.29
N SER A 14 12.67 43.78 11.97
CA SER A 14 12.98 42.58 11.20
C SER A 14 12.58 41.35 12.02
N PRO A 15 11.65 40.50 11.54
CA PRO A 15 11.31 39.28 12.25
C PRO A 15 12.54 38.37 12.25
N SER A 16 12.87 37.79 13.41
CA SER A 16 14.03 36.90 13.56
C SER A 16 13.93 35.64 12.70
N SER A 17 12.72 35.25 12.29
CA SER A 17 12.48 34.24 11.26
C SER A 17 11.11 34.45 10.60
N LEU A 18 11.05 34.27 9.28
CA LEU A 18 9.83 34.31 8.48
C LEU A 18 9.60 32.90 7.90
N LYS A 19 8.50 32.25 8.29
CA LYS A 19 8.13 30.94 7.74
C LYS A 19 7.02 31.12 6.71
N VAL A 20 7.25 30.61 5.50
CA VAL A 20 6.36 30.75 4.35
C VAL A 20 5.95 29.35 3.90
N SER A 21 4.66 29.02 4.00
CA SER A 21 4.13 27.75 3.49
C SER A 21 3.65 27.94 2.06
N VAL A 22 4.18 27.15 1.13
CA VAL A 22 3.90 27.30 -0.30
C VAL A 22 3.25 26.03 -0.85
N LYS A 23 2.06 26.17 -1.44
CA LYS A 23 1.47 25.12 -2.28
C LYS A 23 2.25 25.03 -3.59
N THR A 24 2.96 23.95 -3.81
CA THR A 24 3.79 23.70 -4.99
C THR A 24 2.96 23.05 -6.11
N PRO A 25 3.35 23.23 -7.39
CA PRO A 25 2.84 22.38 -8.47
C PRO A 25 3.31 20.92 -8.27
N PRO A 26 2.72 19.94 -8.98
CA PRO A 26 3.17 18.54 -8.90
C PRO A 26 4.58 18.30 -9.43
N ARG A 27 5.13 19.19 -10.25
CA ARG A 27 6.49 19.10 -10.78
C ARG A 27 7.10 20.49 -10.88
N SER A 28 8.42 20.57 -10.74
CA SER A 28 9.19 21.77 -11.10
C SER A 28 8.85 22.23 -12.52
N PRO A 29 8.47 23.51 -12.71
CA PRO A 29 8.42 24.09 -14.04
C PRO A 29 9.82 24.13 -14.68
N SER A 30 9.89 24.21 -16.01
CA SER A 30 11.15 24.24 -16.77
C SER A 30 12.03 25.46 -16.47
N SER A 31 11.46 26.51 -15.88
CA SER A 31 12.18 27.63 -15.27
C SER A 31 11.83 27.70 -13.79
N ILE A 32 12.83 27.50 -12.93
CA ILE A 32 12.68 27.61 -11.47
C ILE A 32 12.96 29.06 -11.08
N GLN A 33 12.00 29.94 -11.32
CA GLN A 33 12.02 31.32 -10.81
C GLN A 33 10.84 31.49 -9.86
N TRP A 34 11.15 31.77 -8.60
CA TRP A 34 10.12 31.98 -7.59
C TRP A 34 10.01 33.47 -7.32
N TYR A 35 8.78 33.96 -7.34
CA TYR A 35 8.48 35.36 -7.06
C TYR A 35 7.70 35.45 -5.74
N ILE A 36 8.22 36.26 -4.82
CA ILE A 36 7.49 36.66 -3.62
C ILE A 36 6.84 38.00 -3.93
N ARG A 37 5.51 38.04 -3.93
CA ARG A 37 4.73 39.26 -4.19
C ARG A 37 4.16 39.80 -2.88
N ALA A 38 4.43 41.06 -2.58
CA ALA A 38 3.81 41.78 -1.48
C ALA A 38 2.57 42.52 -2.00
N ILE A 39 1.42 42.28 -1.37
CA ILE A 39 0.14 42.86 -1.75
C ILE A 39 -0.48 43.64 -0.59
N GLN A 40 -1.13 44.75 -0.93
CA GLN A 40 -1.92 45.58 -0.03
C GLN A 40 -3.39 45.54 -0.46
N PHE A 41 -4.30 45.33 0.49
CA PHE A 41 -5.75 45.40 0.26
C PHE A 41 -6.18 46.86 0.18
N LYS A 42 -6.91 47.24 -0.87
CA LYS A 42 -7.30 48.64 -1.12
C LYS A 42 -8.34 49.15 -0.12
N ASP A 43 -9.37 48.35 0.17
CA ASP A 43 -10.56 48.84 0.89
C ASP A 43 -11.06 47.94 2.06
N ASN A 44 -10.37 46.84 2.39
CA ASN A 44 -10.83 45.90 3.43
C ASN A 44 -9.95 45.87 4.71
N PRO A 45 -10.54 45.66 5.91
CA PRO A 45 -9.77 45.27 7.09
C PRO A 45 -9.03 43.97 6.77
N SER A 46 -7.81 43.80 7.32
CA SER A 46 -6.95 42.65 7.07
C SER A 46 -7.75 41.35 6.98
N PRO A 47 -7.61 40.56 5.91
CA PRO A 47 -8.34 39.30 5.77
C PRO A 47 -8.12 38.42 7.00
N THR A 48 -9.17 37.73 7.44
CA THR A 48 -9.04 36.72 8.48
C THR A 48 -8.15 35.59 7.96
N LEU A 49 -7.34 34.98 8.83
CA LEU A 49 -6.42 33.89 8.46
C LEU A 49 -7.12 32.75 7.69
N SER A 50 -8.40 32.52 7.98
CA SER A 50 -9.24 31.51 7.31
C SER A 50 -9.54 31.81 5.83
N SER A 51 -9.54 33.08 5.42
CA SER A 51 -9.77 33.50 4.02
C SER A 51 -8.52 33.40 3.14
N VAL A 52 -7.36 33.13 3.74
CA VAL A 52 -6.06 33.08 3.06
C VAL A 52 -5.84 31.75 2.33
N VAL A 53 -6.47 30.66 2.79
CA VAL A 53 -6.29 29.31 2.23
C VAL A 53 -6.71 29.24 0.76
N ASP A 54 -7.70 30.05 0.36
CA ASP A 54 -8.21 30.17 -1.02
C ASP A 54 -7.96 31.56 -1.61
N PHE A 55 -6.85 32.20 -1.23
CA PHE A 55 -6.52 33.53 -1.72
C PHE A 55 -6.40 33.56 -3.25
N THR A 56 -7.25 34.36 -3.89
CA THR A 56 -7.19 34.65 -5.34
C THR A 56 -6.84 36.13 -5.53
N TYR A 57 -5.76 36.40 -6.25
CA TYR A 57 -5.36 37.77 -6.56
C TYR A 57 -6.37 38.43 -7.51
N SER A 58 -6.86 39.60 -7.09
CA SER A 58 -7.73 40.49 -7.88
C SER A 58 -7.08 41.88 -7.99
N PRO A 59 -6.80 42.40 -9.20
CA PRO A 59 -6.25 43.76 -9.37
C PRO A 59 -7.23 44.86 -8.92
N ALA A 60 -8.54 44.56 -8.90
CA ALA A 60 -9.56 45.48 -8.43
C ALA A 60 -9.41 45.73 -6.93
N ASP A 61 -9.13 44.69 -6.15
CA ASP A 61 -9.15 44.72 -4.67
C ASP A 61 -7.75 44.79 -4.04
N HIS A 62 -6.72 44.44 -4.81
CA HIS A 62 -5.34 44.35 -4.34
C HIS A 62 -4.42 45.27 -5.13
N MET A 63 -3.52 45.94 -4.43
CA MET A 63 -2.41 46.69 -4.98
C MET A 63 -1.11 45.94 -4.69
N GLU A 64 -0.31 45.68 -5.72
CA GLU A 64 1.05 45.19 -5.49
C GLU A 64 1.89 46.34 -4.94
N VAL A 65 2.62 46.07 -3.85
CA VAL A 65 3.47 47.06 -3.17
C VAL A 65 4.95 46.67 -3.18
N GLY A 66 5.27 45.50 -3.73
CA GLY A 66 6.65 45.05 -3.93
C GLY A 66 6.72 43.62 -4.43
N TRP A 67 7.87 43.27 -4.98
CA TRP A 67 8.19 41.90 -5.39
C TRP A 67 9.67 41.63 -5.15
N SER A 68 10.00 40.36 -4.93
CA SER A 68 11.37 39.86 -4.94
C SER A 68 11.41 38.60 -5.78
N GLU A 69 12.48 38.43 -6.54
CA GLU A 69 12.84 37.17 -7.15
C GLU A 69 13.73 36.39 -6.17
N HIS A 70 13.62 35.07 -6.19
CA HIS A 70 14.48 34.17 -5.42
C HIS A 70 14.81 32.96 -6.30
N GLU A 71 15.97 32.36 -6.06
CA GLU A 71 16.46 31.16 -6.79
C GLU A 71 15.55 29.94 -6.65
N GLY A 72 14.49 30.03 -5.85
CA GLY A 72 13.52 28.96 -5.73
C GLY A 72 14.06 27.70 -5.10
N PHE A 73 13.31 26.63 -5.28
CA PHE A 73 13.77 25.28 -5.04
C PHE A 73 13.11 24.33 -6.05
N GLU A 74 13.79 23.24 -6.35
CA GLU A 74 13.26 22.18 -7.20
C GLU A 74 12.18 21.41 -6.44
N VAL A 75 10.98 21.32 -7.03
CA VAL A 75 9.90 20.46 -6.58
C VAL A 75 10.02 19.13 -7.32
N ARG A 76 10.68 18.17 -6.67
CA ARG A 76 10.64 16.77 -7.10
C ARG A 76 9.51 16.08 -6.37
N GLN A 77 8.42 15.82 -7.09
CA GLN A 77 7.41 14.91 -6.62
C GLN A 77 7.67 13.53 -7.21
N MET A 78 7.85 12.56 -6.33
CA MET A 78 7.93 11.16 -6.65
C MET A 78 6.57 10.68 -7.20
N GLU A 79 6.46 10.62 -8.52
CA GLU A 79 5.20 10.45 -9.27
C GLU A 79 4.46 9.16 -8.94
N ASP A 80 5.20 8.06 -8.75
CA ASP A 80 4.64 6.71 -8.56
C ASP A 80 4.59 6.29 -7.09
N ALA A 81 4.68 7.28 -6.20
CA ALA A 81 4.54 7.08 -4.77
C ALA A 81 3.14 6.60 -4.40
N ARG A 82 3.09 5.50 -3.64
CA ARG A 82 1.85 4.87 -3.21
C ARG A 82 1.98 4.37 -1.79
N ILE A 83 0.91 4.54 -1.02
CA ILE A 83 0.78 3.93 0.30
C ILE A 83 -0.56 3.23 0.35
N LEU A 84 -0.52 1.94 0.66
CA LEU A 84 -1.69 1.07 0.75
C LEU A 84 -1.75 0.48 2.14
N TYR A 85 -2.93 0.54 2.76
CA TYR A 85 -3.21 -0.11 4.03
C TYR A 85 -4.73 -0.27 4.17
N ALA A 86 -5.16 -1.20 5.02
CA ALA A 86 -6.57 -1.38 5.30
C ALA A 86 -7.11 -0.26 6.17
N SER A 87 -8.07 0.51 5.66
CA SER A 87 -8.62 1.69 6.31
C SER A 87 -9.70 1.36 7.35
N ILE A 88 -9.44 0.40 8.23
CA ILE A 88 -10.33 0.00 9.32
C ILE A 88 -9.66 0.32 10.67
N PRO A 89 -10.39 0.66 11.75
CA PRO A 89 -9.80 0.92 13.07
C PRO A 89 -9.18 -0.33 13.71
N SER A 90 -7.90 -0.30 14.10
CA SER A 90 -7.25 -1.46 14.74
C SER A 90 -7.90 -1.88 16.08
N GLU A 91 -8.23 -0.93 16.97
CA GLU A 91 -8.78 -1.29 18.30
C GLU A 91 -10.18 -1.94 18.23
N GLN A 92 -10.94 -1.75 17.13
CA GLN A 92 -12.24 -2.42 16.94
C GLN A 92 -12.10 -3.91 16.62
N HIS A 93 -10.88 -4.35 16.35
CA HIS A 93 -10.51 -5.69 15.93
C HIS A 93 -9.40 -6.26 16.82
N ASP A 94 -9.53 -6.09 18.14
CA ASP A 94 -8.64 -6.68 19.14
C ASP A 94 -7.15 -6.28 18.94
N ASP A 95 -6.92 -5.00 18.64
CA ASP A 95 -5.59 -4.44 18.34
C ASP A 95 -4.86 -5.17 17.20
N ILE A 96 -5.61 -5.60 16.18
CA ILE A 96 -5.02 -6.20 14.99
C ILE A 96 -4.02 -5.22 14.35
N ARG A 97 -2.82 -5.75 14.10
CA ARG A 97 -1.80 -5.03 13.36
C ARG A 97 -2.01 -5.29 11.87
N LEU A 98 -2.18 -4.22 11.11
CA LEU A 98 -2.51 -4.26 9.68
C LEU A 98 -1.27 -4.01 8.85
N LEU A 99 -1.15 -4.67 7.70
CA LEU A 99 -0.05 -4.40 6.79
C LEU A 99 -0.24 -3.03 6.11
N MET A 100 0.80 -2.20 6.18
CA MET A 100 0.95 -1.00 5.37
C MET A 100 2.08 -1.24 4.37
N ALA A 101 1.78 -1.11 3.08
CA ALA A 101 2.74 -1.18 1.99
C ALA A 101 3.01 0.23 1.45
N VAL A 102 4.28 0.56 1.27
CA VAL A 102 4.76 1.82 0.71
C VAL A 102 5.58 1.50 -0.54
N GLY A 103 5.26 2.15 -1.64
CA GLY A 103 5.94 1.98 -2.91
C GLY A 103 6.33 3.31 -3.52
N PHE A 104 7.43 3.31 -4.24
CA PHE A 104 7.87 4.48 -4.99
C PHE A 104 8.87 4.10 -6.09
N THR A 105 9.08 5.02 -7.03
CA THR A 105 10.02 4.85 -8.14
C THR A 105 10.99 6.01 -8.16
N THR A 106 12.28 5.71 -8.32
CA THR A 106 13.32 6.74 -8.52
C THR A 106 13.73 6.79 -9.99
N LYS A 107 14.04 7.99 -10.49
CA LYS A 107 14.46 8.21 -11.89
C LYS A 107 15.97 8.40 -12.06
N GLN A 108 16.71 8.50 -10.96
CA GLN A 108 18.14 8.72 -10.93
C GLN A 108 18.79 7.92 -9.80
N THR A 109 20.10 7.70 -9.90
CA THR A 109 20.87 7.10 -8.81
C THR A 109 21.13 8.14 -7.73
N PHE A 110 20.86 7.78 -6.47
CA PHE A 110 21.23 8.59 -5.31
C PHE A 110 22.33 7.89 -4.52
N ASP A 111 23.32 8.65 -4.04
CA ASP A 111 24.26 8.16 -3.04
C ASP A 111 23.61 8.24 -1.66
N MET A 112 23.24 7.08 -1.13
CA MET A 112 22.54 6.95 0.15
C MET A 112 23.42 6.25 1.19
N SER A 113 24.74 6.44 1.10
CA SER A 113 25.72 5.96 2.08
C SER A 113 25.48 6.62 3.45
N ALA A 114 24.59 6.04 4.26
CA ALA A 114 23.99 6.63 5.46
C ALA A 114 22.87 7.66 5.22
N GLY A 115 22.21 7.58 4.07
CA GLY A 115 20.94 8.28 3.84
C GLY A 115 19.75 7.55 4.47
N HIS A 116 18.56 8.12 4.31
CA HIS A 116 17.33 7.65 4.92
C HIS A 116 16.12 7.73 3.98
N VAL A 117 15.20 6.79 4.12
CA VAL A 117 13.82 6.93 3.64
C VAL A 117 12.94 7.24 4.85
N ARG A 118 12.22 8.36 4.81
CA ARG A 118 11.28 8.78 5.86
C ARG A 118 9.86 8.62 5.36
N VAL A 119 9.03 7.96 6.16
CA VAL A 119 7.57 7.93 5.97
C VAL A 119 6.94 8.66 7.13
N ILE A 120 6.29 9.78 6.83
CA ILE A 120 5.63 10.65 7.79
C ILE A 120 4.14 10.34 7.74
N LEU A 121 3.60 10.01 8.91
CA LEU A 121 2.20 9.65 9.12
C LEU A 121 1.60 10.57 10.20
N PRO A 122 0.26 10.70 10.27
CA PRO A 122 -0.38 11.28 11.46
C PRO A 122 0.05 10.55 12.74
N ASP A 123 0.22 11.28 13.84
CA ASP A 123 0.66 10.72 15.14
C ASP A 123 -0.29 9.68 15.74
N THR A 124 -1.53 9.63 15.23
CA THR A 124 -2.54 8.64 15.58
C THR A 124 -2.23 7.24 15.04
N PHE A 125 -1.27 7.09 14.14
CA PHE A 125 -0.75 5.79 13.71
C PHE A 125 0.30 5.26 14.68
N THR A 126 0.31 3.94 14.86
CA THR A 126 1.43 3.24 15.50
C THR A 126 2.14 2.37 14.48
N VAL A 127 3.45 2.51 14.35
CA VAL A 127 4.28 1.77 13.38
C VAL A 127 5.20 0.80 14.12
N TYR A 128 5.31 -0.44 13.62
CA TYR A 128 6.11 -1.51 14.22
C TYR A 128 7.36 -1.82 13.40
N CYS A 129 8.49 -1.18 13.72
CA CYS A 129 9.76 -1.31 12.97
C CYS A 129 10.33 -2.73 12.93
N ASP A 130 10.07 -3.56 13.94
CA ASP A 130 10.48 -4.97 14.02
C ASP A 130 9.83 -5.83 12.92
N THR A 131 8.72 -5.34 12.34
CA THR A 131 7.98 -6.02 11.28
C THR A 131 8.35 -5.53 9.87
N LEU A 132 9.35 -4.65 9.76
CA LEU A 132 9.78 -4.07 8.50
C LEU A 132 10.25 -5.15 7.52
N LYS A 133 9.64 -5.13 6.34
CA LYS A 133 10.11 -5.84 5.15
C LYS A 133 10.41 -4.82 4.06
N VAL A 134 11.47 -5.06 3.30
CA VAL A 134 11.88 -4.18 2.19
C VAL A 134 12.12 -4.99 0.93
N PHE A 135 11.86 -4.37 -0.21
CA PHE A 135 12.02 -4.91 -1.54
C PHE A 135 12.93 -3.96 -2.32
N TYR A 136 14.09 -4.48 -2.73
CA TYR A 136 15.13 -3.76 -3.46
C TYR A 136 15.78 -2.56 -2.76
N LEU A 137 15.41 -2.24 -1.51
CA LEU A 137 16.08 -1.18 -0.77
C LEU A 137 17.40 -1.67 -0.15
N PRO A 138 18.51 -0.94 -0.33
CA PRO A 138 19.79 -1.24 0.30
C PRO A 138 19.73 -0.81 1.75
N VAL A 139 19.24 -1.69 2.62
CA VAL A 139 19.20 -1.47 4.07
C VAL A 139 20.26 -2.32 4.76
N SER A 140 20.71 -1.86 5.93
CA SER A 140 21.60 -2.65 6.79
C SER A 140 20.99 -4.02 7.11
N ALA A 141 21.84 -5.06 7.22
CA ALA A 141 21.39 -6.38 7.64
C ALA A 141 20.99 -6.42 9.13
N SER A 142 21.52 -5.51 9.95
CA SER A 142 21.24 -5.39 11.39
C SER A 142 19.81 -4.88 11.63
N SER A 143 18.93 -5.70 12.22
CA SER A 143 17.51 -5.34 12.43
C SER A 143 17.31 -4.10 13.31
N THR A 144 18.19 -3.86 14.30
CA THR A 144 18.08 -2.72 15.24
C THR A 144 18.42 -1.39 14.61
N ASP A 145 19.20 -1.37 13.53
CA ASP A 145 19.66 -0.13 12.87
C ASP A 145 18.88 0.20 11.60
N ARG A 146 17.94 -0.67 11.20
CA ARG A 146 17.20 -0.54 9.93
C ARG A 146 16.08 0.48 9.98
N CYS A 147 15.39 0.60 11.11
CA CYS A 147 14.17 1.38 11.25
C CYS A 147 14.10 2.03 12.62
N SER A 148 13.78 3.31 12.65
CA SER A 148 13.53 4.05 13.89
C SER A 148 12.23 4.86 13.79
N ILE A 149 11.53 5.00 14.91
CA ILE A 149 10.31 5.80 14.99
C ILE A 149 10.59 7.01 15.85
N THR A 150 10.32 8.20 15.32
CA THR A 150 10.38 9.45 16.07
C THR A 150 9.03 10.15 16.06
N ARG A 151 8.69 10.83 17.16
CA ARG A 151 7.48 11.65 17.28
C ARG A 151 7.92 13.08 17.61
N PRO A 152 8.13 13.94 16.60
CA PRO A 152 8.55 15.31 16.85
C PRO A 152 7.49 16.03 17.69
N GLU A 153 7.89 16.59 18.84
CA GLU A 153 6.96 17.25 19.76
C GLU A 153 6.17 18.36 19.06
N GLY A 154 4.86 18.37 19.28
CA GLY A 154 3.95 19.37 18.71
C GLY A 154 3.72 19.29 17.20
N SER A 155 4.28 18.29 16.51
CA SER A 155 4.09 18.14 15.06
C SER A 155 2.76 17.50 14.67
N GLY A 156 2.14 16.73 15.57
CA GLY A 156 0.98 15.88 15.23
C GLY A 156 1.34 14.75 14.25
N THR A 157 2.63 14.40 14.16
CA THR A 157 3.11 13.37 13.21
C THR A 157 3.99 12.33 13.89
N VAL A 158 4.05 11.15 13.29
CA VAL A 158 5.03 10.11 13.55
C VAL A 158 5.89 9.92 12.30
N VAL A 159 7.20 9.83 12.48
CA VAL A 159 8.17 9.65 11.40
C VAL A 159 8.81 8.28 11.56
N ALA A 160 8.53 7.39 10.59
CA ALA A 160 9.23 6.13 10.43
C ALA A 160 10.44 6.35 9.52
N GLU A 161 11.64 6.20 10.04
CA GLU A 161 12.89 6.45 9.33
C GLU A 161 13.65 5.15 9.09
N LEU A 162 13.97 4.87 7.83
CA LEU A 162 14.68 3.68 7.39
C LEU A 162 16.07 4.08 6.92
N ARG A 163 17.11 3.48 7.49
CA ARG A 163 18.49 3.79 7.13
C ARG A 163 18.94 2.98 5.93
N LEU A 164 19.46 3.67 4.92
CA LEU A 164 20.08 3.08 3.74
C LEU A 164 21.60 2.97 3.92
N ASN A 165 22.21 1.99 3.28
CA ASN A 165 23.65 1.70 3.40
C ASN A 165 24.42 1.66 2.07
N ASP A 166 23.76 1.93 0.95
CA ASP A 166 24.35 1.87 -0.40
C ASP A 166 23.62 2.81 -1.36
N LEU A 167 24.05 2.83 -2.62
CA LEU A 167 23.42 3.55 -3.71
C LEU A 167 21.98 3.11 -3.94
N LEU A 168 21.12 4.08 -4.27
CA LEU A 168 19.73 3.86 -4.65
C LEU A 168 19.57 4.11 -6.16
N PRO A 169 19.79 3.11 -7.04
CA PRO A 169 19.69 3.28 -8.50
C PRO A 169 18.25 3.61 -8.98
N PRO A 170 18.05 4.04 -10.24
CA PRO A 170 16.74 4.26 -10.82
C PRO A 170 15.97 2.93 -10.92
N ARG A 171 14.90 2.77 -10.14
CA ARG A 171 13.96 1.63 -10.23
C ARG A 171 12.76 1.84 -9.30
N ASP A 172 11.85 0.87 -9.33
CA ASP A 172 10.79 0.71 -8.34
C ASP A 172 11.35 0.14 -7.04
N TYR A 173 10.81 0.63 -5.93
CA TYR A 173 11.09 0.20 -4.57
C TYR A 173 9.78 -0.07 -3.83
N GLY A 174 9.86 -1.00 -2.90
CA GLY A 174 8.75 -1.36 -2.03
C GLY A 174 9.23 -1.59 -0.62
N LEU A 175 8.41 -1.26 0.35
CA LEU A 175 8.60 -1.64 1.73
C LEU A 175 7.23 -1.86 2.37
N SER A 176 7.22 -2.54 3.51
CA SER A 176 6.03 -2.65 4.32
C SER A 176 6.37 -2.89 5.78
N TRP A 177 5.41 -2.60 6.63
CA TRP A 177 5.44 -2.93 8.04
C TRP A 177 4.00 -3.12 8.51
N LEU A 178 3.87 -3.67 9.71
CA LEU A 178 2.60 -3.66 10.43
C LEU A 178 2.38 -2.28 11.08
N VAL A 179 1.13 -1.84 11.10
CA VAL A 179 0.66 -0.62 11.77
C VAL A 179 -0.58 -0.89 12.61
N ASN A 180 -0.81 -0.07 13.62
CA ASN A 180 -2.17 0.17 14.10
C ASN A 180 -2.69 1.45 13.45
N THR A 181 -3.82 1.32 12.78
CA THR A 181 -4.57 2.42 12.18
C THR A 181 -5.40 3.13 13.25
N PRO A 182 -5.63 4.44 13.09
CA PRO A 182 -6.33 5.22 14.09
C PRO A 182 -7.82 4.87 14.16
N GLN A 183 -8.44 5.15 15.30
CA GLN A 183 -9.90 5.04 15.45
C GLN A 183 -10.62 5.96 14.49
N VAL A 184 -10.23 7.24 14.48
CA VAL A 184 -10.82 8.30 13.66
C VAL A 184 -9.87 8.66 12.52
N THR A 185 -10.44 9.05 11.38
CA THR A 185 -9.65 9.65 10.30
C THR A 185 -8.94 10.90 10.82
N ALA A 186 -7.62 10.97 10.69
CA ALA A 186 -6.83 12.10 11.16
C ALA A 186 -7.11 13.37 10.34
N GLU A 187 -6.93 14.54 10.94
CA GLU A 187 -6.96 15.83 10.23
C GLU A 187 -5.65 16.58 10.51
N PRO A 188 -4.76 16.75 9.50
CA PRO A 188 -4.90 16.34 8.09
C PRO A 188 -4.70 14.83 7.86
N ASN A 189 -5.46 14.25 6.92
CA ASN A 189 -5.37 12.82 6.56
C ASN A 189 -4.38 12.56 5.42
N ASN A 190 -3.14 13.01 5.60
CA ASN A 190 -2.12 12.96 4.55
C ASN A 190 -0.88 12.23 5.04
N LEU A 191 -0.22 11.52 4.13
CA LEU A 191 1.06 10.87 4.37
C LEU A 191 2.15 11.53 3.53
N THR A 192 3.42 11.26 3.85
CA THR A 192 4.55 11.77 3.06
C THR A 192 5.69 10.77 3.05
N ILE A 193 6.34 10.62 1.90
CA ILE A 193 7.56 9.82 1.71
C ILE A 193 8.69 10.79 1.33
N ILE A 194 9.86 10.68 1.96
CA ILE A 194 11.03 11.53 1.68
C ILE A 194 12.28 10.67 1.62
N ILE A 195 13.09 10.87 0.58
CA ILE A 195 14.44 10.32 0.45
C ILE A 195 15.41 11.43 0.87
N VAL A 196 16.23 11.16 1.88
CA VAL A 196 17.16 12.13 2.47
C VAL A 196 18.58 11.57 2.43
N ASP A 197 19.54 12.31 1.89
CA ASP A 197 20.93 11.86 1.86
C ASP A 197 21.60 11.91 3.24
N GLN A 198 22.86 11.48 3.30
CA GLN A 198 23.69 11.49 4.51
C GLN A 198 23.96 12.89 5.10
N HIS A 199 23.75 13.96 4.34
CA HIS A 199 23.92 15.34 4.77
C HIS A 199 22.59 15.98 5.22
N GLY A 200 21.49 15.24 5.14
CA GLY A 200 20.16 15.75 5.47
C GLY A 200 19.45 16.47 4.32
N HIS A 201 19.99 16.43 3.09
CA HIS A 201 19.33 17.04 1.94
C HIS A 201 18.27 16.10 1.36
N VAL A 202 17.12 16.67 1.00
CA VAL A 202 16.05 15.93 0.33
C VAL A 202 16.47 15.67 -1.12
N GLN A 203 16.52 14.40 -1.49
CA GLN A 203 16.88 13.94 -2.83
C GLN A 203 15.65 13.74 -3.71
N ASP A 204 14.56 13.24 -3.10
CA ASP A 204 13.24 13.05 -3.72
C ASP A 204 12.16 12.98 -2.63
N ALA A 205 10.91 13.29 -2.96
CA ALA A 205 9.80 13.21 -2.00
C ALA A 205 8.44 13.07 -2.68
N ALA A 206 7.52 12.36 -2.03
CA ALA A 206 6.08 12.47 -2.30
C ALA A 206 5.40 13.05 -1.07
N MET A 207 5.07 14.33 -1.14
CA MET A 207 4.40 15.03 -0.05
C MET A 207 2.89 15.01 -0.21
N THR A 208 2.18 15.03 0.92
CA THR A 208 0.71 15.18 0.96
C THR A 208 -0.02 14.08 0.17
N ILE A 209 0.48 12.85 0.22
CA ILE A 209 -0.21 11.69 -0.34
C ILE A 209 -1.55 11.55 0.41
N PRO A 210 -2.70 11.60 -0.28
CA PRO A 210 -3.98 11.48 0.39
C PRO A 210 -4.11 10.09 1.00
N SER A 211 -4.47 10.04 2.28
CA SER A 211 -4.68 8.80 3.01
C SER A 211 -6.12 8.31 2.85
N PHE A 212 -6.37 7.04 3.16
CA PHE A 212 -7.73 6.49 3.15
C PHE A 212 -8.53 7.02 4.32
N LYS A 213 -9.82 7.28 4.10
CA LYS A 213 -10.76 7.55 5.19
C LYS A 213 -10.96 6.27 5.99
N VAL A 214 -10.88 6.37 7.31
CA VAL A 214 -11.15 5.24 8.20
C VAL A 214 -12.65 4.90 8.14
N GLU A 215 -12.94 3.64 7.82
CA GLU A 215 -14.28 3.08 7.65
C GLU A 215 -14.63 2.24 8.88
N TYR A 216 -15.61 2.72 9.64
CA TYR A 216 -16.07 2.08 10.86
C TYR A 216 -17.02 0.92 10.61
N GLY A 217 -17.03 -0.04 11.53
CA GLY A 217 -18.04 -1.11 11.54
C GLY A 217 -17.90 -2.12 10.41
N THR A 218 -16.79 -2.09 9.68
CA THR A 218 -16.51 -3.09 8.67
C THR A 218 -16.10 -4.40 9.33
N PRO A 219 -16.80 -5.52 9.11
CA PRO A 219 -16.50 -6.76 9.81
C PRO A 219 -15.37 -7.58 9.18
N ILE A 220 -14.58 -7.03 8.25
CA ILE A 220 -13.57 -7.79 7.52
C ILE A 220 -12.20 -7.55 8.13
N THR A 221 -11.52 -8.63 8.45
CA THR A 221 -10.08 -8.65 8.71
C THR A 221 -9.44 -9.51 7.63
N ALA A 222 -8.19 -9.22 7.27
CA ALA A 222 -7.47 -10.08 6.35
C ALA A 222 -6.19 -10.59 7.01
N SER A 223 -6.02 -11.90 6.96
CA SER A 223 -4.75 -12.57 7.22
C SER A 223 -4.38 -13.27 5.92
N TYR A 224 -3.16 -13.10 5.43
CA TYR A 224 -2.77 -13.66 4.15
C TYR A 224 -1.80 -14.81 4.33
N ARG A 225 -1.86 -15.72 3.38
CA ARG A 225 -0.91 -16.81 3.24
C ARG A 225 -0.66 -17.03 1.76
N VAL A 226 0.33 -16.33 1.20
CA VAL A 226 0.71 -16.54 -0.20
C VAL A 226 1.47 -17.86 -0.28
N LEU A 227 0.85 -18.84 -0.93
CA LEU A 227 1.40 -20.17 -1.13
C LEU A 227 1.75 -20.37 -2.59
N PHE A 228 3.02 -20.25 -2.94
CA PHE A 228 3.50 -20.60 -4.27
C PHE A 228 3.63 -22.13 -4.36
N VAL A 229 2.64 -22.74 -5.00
CA VAL A 229 2.68 -24.16 -5.36
C VAL A 229 3.09 -24.24 -6.83
N ARG A 230 4.20 -24.94 -7.10
CA ARG A 230 4.62 -25.31 -8.45
C ARG A 230 3.80 -26.52 -8.88
N ASP A 231 2.81 -26.30 -9.74
CA ASP A 231 2.07 -27.41 -10.36
C ASP A 231 2.93 -27.95 -11.51
N THR A 232 3.68 -29.04 -11.28
CA THR A 232 4.21 -29.82 -12.41
C THR A 232 3.03 -30.56 -13.01
N VAL A 233 2.41 -29.98 -14.05
CA VAL A 233 1.42 -30.72 -14.83
C VAL A 233 2.17 -31.87 -15.47
N SER A 234 2.03 -33.05 -14.87
CA SER A 234 2.47 -34.31 -15.47
C SER A 234 1.78 -34.40 -16.82
N SER A 235 2.54 -34.15 -17.89
CA SER A 235 2.17 -34.43 -19.27
C SER A 235 2.07 -35.95 -19.46
N THR A 236 1.21 -36.61 -18.70
CA THR A 236 0.69 -37.93 -19.04
C THR A 236 -0.39 -37.69 -20.09
N GLU A 237 0.03 -37.28 -21.29
CA GLU A 237 -0.67 -37.74 -22.47
C GLU A 237 -0.68 -39.27 -22.37
N PRO A 238 -1.83 -39.94 -22.47
CA PRO A 238 -1.84 -41.39 -22.56
C PRO A 238 -1.05 -41.73 -23.83
N GLU A 239 0.12 -42.36 -23.67
CA GLU A 239 0.81 -43.01 -24.79
C GLU A 239 -0.19 -43.98 -25.41
N ASP A 240 -0.81 -43.56 -26.51
CA ASP A 240 -1.66 -44.41 -27.32
C ASP A 240 -0.75 -45.48 -27.92
N ALA A 241 -0.74 -46.63 -27.26
CA ALA A 241 0.10 -47.77 -27.57
C ALA A 241 -0.38 -48.45 -28.86
N THR A 242 -0.20 -47.80 -30.02
CA THR A 242 -0.34 -48.48 -31.31
C THR A 242 0.75 -48.10 -32.33
N LEU A 243 1.69 -49.06 -32.46
CA LEU A 243 2.53 -49.45 -33.60
C LEU A 243 3.84 -48.68 -33.94
N PRO A 244 4.96 -49.41 -34.16
CA PRO A 244 6.27 -48.82 -34.40
C PRO A 244 6.47 -48.53 -35.89
N THR A 245 6.80 -47.28 -36.23
CA THR A 245 7.42 -46.94 -37.50
C THR A 245 8.79 -46.30 -37.24
N PRO A 246 9.91 -46.94 -37.61
CA PRO A 246 11.24 -46.39 -37.37
C PRO A 246 11.52 -45.33 -38.44
N THR A 247 11.40 -44.05 -38.07
CA THR A 247 11.83 -42.91 -38.92
C THR A 247 13.04 -42.24 -38.29
N PRO A 248 14.10 -41.91 -39.07
CA PRO A 248 15.40 -41.57 -38.52
C PRO A 248 15.47 -40.16 -37.92
N ALA A 249 16.30 -40.10 -36.87
CA ALA A 249 16.77 -38.96 -36.11
C ALA A 249 16.76 -37.62 -36.87
N LEU A 250 15.98 -36.66 -36.33
CA LEU A 250 16.18 -35.25 -36.64
C LEU A 250 15.98 -34.38 -35.39
N SER A 251 16.96 -33.50 -35.23
CA SER A 251 17.02 -32.28 -34.43
C SER A 251 16.92 -32.41 -32.91
N SER A 252 18.02 -32.02 -32.27
CA SER A 252 18.12 -31.51 -30.90
C SER A 252 17.26 -30.25 -30.72
N GLY A 253 15.94 -30.41 -30.81
CA GLY A 253 14.99 -29.38 -30.45
C GLY A 253 15.17 -29.04 -28.99
N SER A 254 15.37 -27.75 -28.69
CA SER A 254 15.31 -27.20 -27.35
C SER A 254 14.08 -27.78 -26.64
N LEU A 255 14.29 -28.43 -25.49
CA LEU A 255 13.20 -28.87 -24.63
C LEU A 255 12.22 -27.70 -24.47
N PRO A 256 10.91 -27.90 -24.69
CA PRO A 256 9.92 -26.85 -24.47
C PRO A 256 10.12 -26.34 -23.05
N GLN A 257 10.35 -25.03 -22.95
CA GLN A 257 10.54 -24.34 -21.68
C GLN A 257 9.36 -24.72 -20.77
N GLU A 258 9.65 -25.45 -19.71
CA GLU A 258 8.63 -25.97 -18.78
C GLU A 258 7.87 -24.77 -18.22
N ILE A 259 6.61 -24.62 -18.59
CA ILE A 259 5.75 -23.54 -18.08
C ILE A 259 5.51 -23.85 -16.60
N VAL A 260 6.10 -23.04 -15.72
CA VAL A 260 5.93 -23.18 -14.29
C VAL A 260 4.66 -22.44 -13.88
N ASP A 261 3.61 -23.20 -13.55
CA ASP A 261 2.36 -22.65 -13.05
C ASP A 261 2.47 -22.36 -11.55
N TYR A 262 2.15 -21.12 -11.17
CA TYR A 262 2.07 -20.70 -9.78
C TYR A 262 0.62 -20.48 -9.38
N ARG A 263 0.31 -20.78 -8.11
CA ARG A 263 -0.96 -20.39 -7.49
C ARG A 263 -0.69 -19.40 -6.37
N VAL A 264 -1.63 -18.50 -6.14
CA VAL A 264 -1.63 -17.54 -5.04
C VAL A 264 -2.91 -17.74 -4.25
N THR A 265 -2.77 -18.15 -3.00
CA THR A 265 -3.89 -18.23 -2.06
C THR A 265 -4.00 -16.93 -1.29
N LEU A 266 -5.14 -16.26 -1.38
CA LEU A 266 -5.49 -15.12 -0.53
C LEU A 266 -6.54 -15.58 0.47
N VAL A 267 -6.29 -15.31 1.75
CA VAL A 267 -7.21 -15.64 2.84
C VAL A 267 -7.71 -14.33 3.45
N PHE A 268 -8.96 -14.32 3.89
CA PHE A 268 -9.52 -13.23 4.69
C PHE A 268 -10.59 -13.78 5.63
N ASN A 269 -10.92 -13.03 6.68
CA ASN A 269 -11.87 -13.44 7.71
C ASN A 269 -12.95 -12.37 7.91
N VAL A 270 -14.21 -12.78 7.81
CA VAL A 270 -15.35 -11.95 8.17
C VAL A 270 -15.66 -12.23 9.63
N THR A 271 -15.36 -11.28 10.51
CA THR A 271 -15.42 -11.45 11.97
C THR A 271 -16.81 -11.22 12.55
N LYS A 272 -17.65 -10.44 11.86
CA LYS A 272 -19.02 -10.07 12.29
C LYS A 272 -19.94 -9.96 11.07
N GLU A 273 -21.24 -9.84 11.29
CA GLU A 273 -22.16 -9.58 10.19
C GLU A 273 -22.00 -8.14 9.67
N PHE A 274 -22.21 -7.94 8.36
CA PHE A 274 -22.21 -6.62 7.77
C PHE A 274 -23.45 -5.81 8.24
N PRO A 275 -23.30 -4.50 8.53
CA PRO A 275 -24.42 -3.60 8.74
C PRO A 275 -25.47 -3.70 7.63
N ALA A 276 -26.75 -3.47 7.97
CA ALA A 276 -27.86 -3.75 7.07
C ALA A 276 -27.83 -2.97 5.74
N ASP A 277 -27.27 -1.77 5.78
CA ASP A 277 -27.09 -0.81 4.69
C ASP A 277 -25.74 -0.94 3.97
N SER A 278 -24.91 -1.89 4.38
CA SER A 278 -23.58 -2.14 3.83
C SER A 278 -23.48 -3.54 3.23
N GLY A 279 -22.68 -3.67 2.17
CA GLY A 279 -22.47 -4.95 1.51
C GLY A 279 -21.33 -4.89 0.52
N VAL A 280 -20.71 -6.06 0.31
CA VAL A 280 -19.68 -6.26 -0.71
C VAL A 280 -20.37 -6.61 -2.01
N HIS A 281 -20.20 -5.77 -3.03
CA HIS A 281 -20.72 -6.04 -4.36
C HIS A 281 -19.69 -6.70 -5.27
N ARG A 282 -18.42 -6.30 -5.11
CA ARG A 282 -17.29 -6.83 -5.86
C ARG A 282 -16.12 -7.07 -4.92
N ILE A 283 -15.39 -8.15 -5.17
CA ILE A 283 -14.07 -8.41 -4.60
C ILE A 283 -13.10 -8.34 -5.76
N ARG A 284 -12.20 -7.36 -5.76
CA ARG A 284 -11.18 -7.16 -6.79
C ARG A 284 -9.84 -7.59 -6.24
N ILE A 285 -9.10 -8.37 -7.03
CA ILE A 285 -7.75 -8.82 -6.69
C ILE A 285 -6.83 -8.33 -7.77
N GLU A 286 -5.99 -7.34 -7.44
CA GLU A 286 -5.00 -6.77 -8.34
C GLU A 286 -3.63 -7.43 -8.10
N TYR A 287 -2.92 -7.69 -9.18
CA TYR A 287 -1.61 -8.33 -9.18
C TYR A 287 -0.48 -7.31 -9.13
N PRO A 288 0.68 -7.69 -8.58
CA PRO A 288 1.91 -6.94 -8.77
C PRO A 288 2.23 -6.73 -10.26
N ALA A 289 2.92 -5.64 -10.60
CA ALA A 289 3.33 -5.39 -11.97
C ALA A 289 4.22 -6.55 -12.50
N GLY A 290 3.99 -6.96 -13.75
CA GLY A 290 4.69 -8.10 -14.36
C GLY A 290 4.14 -9.48 -13.97
N VAL A 291 3.26 -9.58 -12.97
CA VAL A 291 2.48 -10.80 -12.71
C VAL A 291 1.21 -10.74 -13.54
N VAL A 292 0.97 -11.78 -14.31
CA VAL A 292 -0.22 -11.87 -15.18
C VAL A 292 -1.05 -13.09 -14.82
N HIS A 293 -2.35 -13.02 -15.09
CA HIS A 293 -3.22 -14.19 -15.02
C HIS A 293 -2.77 -15.24 -16.06
N ASN A 294 -2.67 -16.51 -15.66
CA ASN A 294 -2.23 -17.59 -16.53
C ASN A 294 -3.15 -17.72 -17.77
N SER A 295 -2.59 -17.49 -18.95
CA SER A 295 -3.32 -17.44 -20.23
C SER A 295 -3.93 -18.78 -20.62
N VAL A 296 -3.29 -19.90 -20.28
CA VAL A 296 -3.78 -21.26 -20.60
C VAL A 296 -5.13 -21.53 -19.93
N GLN A 297 -5.36 -20.93 -18.76
CA GLN A 297 -6.63 -21.08 -18.03
C GLN A 297 -7.72 -20.11 -18.51
N ARG A 298 -7.40 -19.12 -19.37
CA ARG A 298 -8.40 -18.22 -19.97
C ARG A 298 -9.32 -18.93 -20.95
N GLU A 299 -8.84 -19.97 -21.62
CA GLU A 299 -9.55 -20.62 -22.72
C GLU A 299 -10.62 -21.64 -22.28
N ASN A 300 -10.63 -22.02 -21.00
CA ASN A 300 -11.60 -22.98 -20.46
C ASN A 300 -12.95 -22.32 -20.16
N SER A 301 -13.73 -22.08 -21.21
CA SER A 301 -15.09 -21.53 -21.15
C SER A 301 -15.96 -22.36 -20.18
N GLY A 302 -16.47 -21.72 -19.12
CA GLY A 302 -17.31 -22.36 -18.10
C GLY A 302 -16.60 -22.68 -16.78
N THR A 303 -15.27 -22.57 -16.72
CA THR A 303 -14.52 -22.54 -15.45
C THR A 303 -14.23 -21.10 -15.06
N TRP A 304 -14.12 -20.80 -13.77
CA TRP A 304 -13.80 -19.46 -13.26
C TRP A 304 -12.31 -19.11 -13.49
N PHE A 305 -11.81 -19.34 -14.71
CA PHE A 305 -10.39 -19.14 -15.08
C PHE A 305 -9.42 -19.83 -14.11
N GLY A 306 -9.83 -21.02 -13.66
CA GLY A 306 -9.19 -21.82 -12.61
C GLY A 306 -9.00 -21.12 -11.25
N VAL A 307 -9.67 -19.99 -11.02
CA VAL A 307 -9.84 -19.39 -9.70
C VAL A 307 -10.66 -20.34 -8.85
N GLN A 308 -10.07 -20.80 -7.75
CA GLN A 308 -10.75 -21.66 -6.78
C GLN A 308 -11.14 -20.84 -5.57
N ILE A 309 -12.36 -21.03 -5.09
CA ILE A 309 -12.93 -20.26 -3.99
C ILE A 309 -13.46 -21.23 -2.95
N SER A 310 -13.33 -20.90 -1.67
CA SER A 310 -13.91 -21.71 -0.58
C SER A 310 -15.41 -21.98 -0.80
N SER A 311 -15.91 -23.12 -0.32
CA SER A 311 -17.31 -23.54 -0.50
C SER A 311 -18.31 -22.46 -0.10
N ASP A 312 -18.01 -21.77 1.00
CA ASP A 312 -18.91 -20.82 1.64
C ASP A 312 -18.99 -19.53 0.81
N LEU A 313 -17.85 -19.07 0.29
CA LEU A 313 -17.79 -17.91 -0.62
C LEU A 313 -18.35 -18.26 -2.00
N ARG A 314 -18.17 -19.49 -2.48
CA ARG A 314 -18.66 -19.95 -3.80
C ARG A 314 -20.17 -19.76 -3.96
N GLY A 315 -20.95 -19.99 -2.90
CA GLY A 315 -22.39 -19.76 -2.89
C GLY A 315 -22.76 -18.29 -3.10
N ALA A 316 -21.91 -17.36 -2.64
CA ALA A 316 -22.12 -15.93 -2.71
C ALA A 316 -21.67 -15.31 -4.05
N ILE A 317 -20.75 -15.94 -4.79
CA ILE A 317 -20.23 -15.40 -6.06
C ILE A 317 -21.18 -15.70 -7.22
N GLN A 318 -21.52 -14.66 -7.98
CA GLN A 318 -22.33 -14.72 -9.19
C GLN A 318 -21.49 -15.02 -10.43
N LYS A 319 -20.39 -14.29 -10.60
CA LYS A 319 -19.46 -14.42 -11.73
C LYS A 319 -18.06 -13.97 -11.33
N VAL A 320 -17.08 -14.44 -12.09
CA VAL A 320 -15.68 -14.04 -11.99
C VAL A 320 -15.30 -13.51 -13.36
N ASP A 321 -14.78 -12.29 -13.44
CA ASP A 321 -14.29 -11.67 -14.67
C ASP A 321 -12.80 -11.34 -14.52
N LEU A 322 -12.09 -11.30 -15.65
CA LEU A 322 -10.74 -10.75 -15.72
C LEU A 322 -10.83 -9.28 -16.16
N ASP A 323 -10.19 -8.39 -15.41
CA ASP A 323 -10.05 -6.99 -15.78
C ASP A 323 -8.65 -6.77 -16.36
N GLY A 324 -8.56 -7.00 -17.67
CA GLY A 324 -7.28 -7.08 -18.37
C GLY A 324 -6.44 -8.28 -17.90
N GLU A 325 -5.13 -8.08 -17.79
CA GLU A 325 -4.20 -9.13 -17.36
C GLU A 325 -3.79 -9.03 -15.89
N ASN A 326 -4.15 -7.91 -15.25
CA ASN A 326 -3.57 -7.48 -13.99
C ASN A 326 -4.55 -7.62 -12.81
N ALA A 327 -5.80 -8.04 -13.06
CA ALA A 327 -6.77 -8.20 -11.99
C ALA A 327 -7.85 -9.24 -12.28
N VAL A 328 -8.34 -9.86 -11.20
CA VAL A 328 -9.55 -10.69 -11.18
C VAL A 328 -10.62 -9.95 -10.38
N VAL A 329 -11.86 -9.97 -10.89
CA VAL A 329 -13.02 -9.36 -10.24
C VAL A 329 -14.09 -10.41 -9.99
N LEU A 330 -14.40 -10.66 -8.71
CA LEU A 330 -15.47 -11.54 -8.28
C LEU A 330 -16.71 -10.67 -7.99
N TYR A 331 -17.82 -10.96 -8.66
CA TYR A 331 -19.09 -10.28 -8.46
C TYR A 331 -19.94 -11.06 -7.47
N VAL A 332 -20.38 -10.40 -6.41
CA VAL A 332 -21.19 -10.99 -5.34
C VAL A 332 -22.67 -10.87 -5.69
N LYS A 333 -23.45 -11.94 -5.46
CA LYS A 333 -24.90 -11.95 -5.70
C LYS A 333 -25.60 -10.92 -4.81
N GLU A 334 -26.68 -10.32 -5.32
CA GLU A 334 -27.46 -9.28 -4.61
C GLU A 334 -27.96 -9.71 -3.22
N GLY A 335 -28.34 -10.99 -3.06
CA GLY A 335 -28.75 -11.55 -1.76
C GLY A 335 -27.61 -12.04 -0.86
N ALA A 336 -26.36 -12.01 -1.34
CA ALA A 336 -25.18 -12.51 -0.63
C ALA A 336 -24.11 -11.42 -0.40
N GLN A 337 -24.47 -10.15 -0.59
CA GLN A 337 -23.58 -9.01 -0.37
C GLN A 337 -23.08 -8.92 1.08
N ARG A 338 -23.83 -9.51 2.01
CA ARG A 338 -23.38 -9.76 3.39
C ARG A 338 -22.70 -11.12 3.42
N LEU A 339 -21.39 -11.12 3.23
CA LEU A 339 -20.60 -12.34 3.29
C LEU A 339 -20.78 -13.00 4.66
N GLN A 340 -20.83 -14.33 4.68
CA GLN A 340 -20.98 -15.08 5.92
C GLN A 340 -19.76 -14.90 6.83
N VAL A 341 -20.01 -14.88 8.14
CA VAL A 341 -18.94 -14.88 9.16
C VAL A 341 -18.09 -16.13 9.01
N GLY A 342 -16.78 -15.98 9.06
CA GLY A 342 -15.82 -17.06 8.92
C GLY A 342 -14.67 -16.74 7.97
N GLN A 343 -13.78 -17.73 7.83
CA GLN A 343 -12.61 -17.64 6.99
C GLN A 343 -12.96 -18.00 5.54
N HIS A 344 -12.53 -17.16 4.61
CA HIS A 344 -12.70 -17.32 3.18
C HIS A 344 -11.34 -17.39 2.50
N SER A 345 -11.24 -18.16 1.43
CA SER A 345 -10.02 -18.27 0.63
C SER A 345 -10.30 -18.19 -0.86
N ILE A 346 -9.37 -17.58 -1.59
CA ILE A 346 -9.38 -17.42 -3.04
C ILE A 346 -8.01 -17.84 -3.55
N ASN A 347 -7.96 -18.91 -4.35
CA ASN A 347 -6.75 -19.38 -5.01
C ASN A 347 -6.77 -18.92 -6.46
N ILE A 348 -5.73 -18.23 -6.88
CA ILE A 348 -5.64 -17.63 -8.21
C ILE A 348 -4.43 -18.20 -8.93
N PRO A 349 -4.59 -18.74 -10.14
CA PRO A 349 -3.46 -19.12 -10.98
C PRO A 349 -2.80 -17.87 -11.54
N VAL A 350 -1.49 -17.77 -11.40
CA VAL A 350 -0.69 -16.64 -11.91
C VAL A 350 0.56 -17.14 -12.60
N THR A 351 1.03 -16.36 -13.56
CA THR A 351 2.35 -16.51 -14.17
C THR A 351 3.25 -15.42 -13.62
N LEU A 352 4.37 -15.83 -13.02
CA LEU A 352 5.39 -14.91 -12.53
C LEU A 352 6.33 -14.51 -13.68
N PRO A 353 6.97 -13.34 -13.62
CA PRO A 353 7.97 -12.97 -14.61
C PRO A 353 9.15 -13.95 -14.59
N ASP A 354 9.64 -14.34 -15.77
CA ASP A 354 10.67 -15.37 -15.96
C ASP A 354 12.03 -15.01 -15.33
N SER A 355 12.27 -13.74 -15.00
CA SER A 355 13.58 -13.27 -14.59
C SER A 355 13.55 -12.28 -13.42
N GLN A 356 14.58 -12.37 -12.57
CA GLN A 356 14.79 -11.50 -11.41
C GLN A 356 15.03 -10.01 -11.70
N PRO A 357 15.67 -9.59 -12.80
CA PRO A 357 15.75 -8.16 -13.11
C PRO A 357 14.38 -7.52 -13.36
N ASP A 358 13.35 -8.31 -13.68
CA ASP A 358 12.02 -7.80 -14.06
C ASP A 358 10.99 -7.81 -12.92
N ALA A 359 11.32 -8.38 -11.75
CA ALA A 359 10.35 -8.41 -10.65
C ALA A 359 10.11 -6.98 -10.11
N PRO A 360 8.84 -6.58 -9.93
CA PRO A 360 8.49 -5.21 -9.61
C PRO A 360 9.00 -4.82 -8.23
N GLY A 361 9.47 -3.58 -8.10
CA GLY A 361 9.95 -3.08 -6.81
C GLY A 361 8.87 -3.09 -5.74
N PHE A 362 7.67 -2.71 -6.13
CA PHE A 362 6.48 -2.82 -5.31
C PHE A 362 5.74 -4.11 -5.64
N ASN A 363 6.11 -5.17 -4.93
CA ASN A 363 5.55 -6.49 -5.15
C ASN A 363 4.44 -6.79 -4.14
N PHE A 364 3.25 -6.24 -4.37
CA PHE A 364 2.09 -6.46 -3.51
C PHE A 364 0.84 -6.82 -4.31
N TYR A 365 0.09 -7.81 -3.84
CA TYR A 365 -1.28 -8.07 -4.28
C TYR A 365 -2.23 -7.13 -3.55
N HIS A 366 -3.29 -6.66 -4.20
CA HIS A 366 -4.31 -5.84 -3.55
C HIS A 366 -5.63 -6.60 -3.51
N LEU A 367 -6.14 -6.89 -2.31
CA LEU A 367 -7.49 -7.41 -2.13
C LEU A 367 -8.43 -6.27 -1.73
N THR A 368 -9.27 -5.89 -2.66
CA THR A 368 -10.14 -4.72 -2.57
C THR A 368 -11.60 -5.16 -2.49
N PHE A 369 -12.29 -4.72 -1.45
CA PHE A 369 -13.73 -4.91 -1.30
C PHE A 369 -14.45 -3.65 -1.78
N CYS A 370 -15.48 -3.81 -2.61
CA CYS A 370 -16.15 -2.69 -3.26
C CYS A 370 -17.63 -2.57 -2.85
N ARG A 371 -18.10 -1.32 -2.73
CA ARG A 371 -19.51 -0.96 -2.59
C ARG A 371 -20.29 -1.21 -3.90
N PRO A 372 -21.63 -1.34 -3.83
CA PRO A 372 -22.48 -1.35 -5.01
C PRO A 372 -22.36 -0.06 -5.83
N ALA A 373 -22.36 1.09 -5.15
CA ALA A 373 -22.25 2.40 -5.77
C ALA A 373 -20.77 2.81 -5.90
N GLY A 374 -20.36 3.19 -7.11
CA GLY A 374 -19.06 3.80 -7.39
C GLY A 374 -18.14 2.97 -8.29
N ASN A 375 -17.09 3.66 -8.76
CA ASN A 375 -15.99 3.01 -9.46
C ASN A 375 -15.10 2.29 -8.44
N CYS A 376 -14.60 1.10 -8.78
CA CYS A 376 -13.70 0.29 -7.96
C CYS A 376 -12.51 -0.21 -8.79
N THR A 377 -11.96 0.66 -9.64
CA THR A 377 -10.82 0.33 -10.50
C THR A 377 -9.48 0.67 -9.87
N ALA A 378 -9.43 1.55 -8.86
CA ALA A 378 -8.19 1.97 -8.23
C ALA A 378 -8.43 2.33 -6.75
N ALA A 379 -7.44 2.06 -5.90
CA ALA A 379 -7.38 2.63 -4.56
C ALA A 379 -6.74 4.03 -4.68
N PRO A 380 -7.37 5.16 -4.26
CA PRO A 380 -8.63 5.34 -3.53
C PRO A 380 -9.79 5.85 -4.40
N SER A 381 -10.73 4.98 -4.79
CA SER A 381 -11.97 5.40 -5.44
C SER A 381 -13.16 5.36 -4.47
N SER A 382 -14.19 6.17 -4.72
CA SER A 382 -15.38 6.24 -3.84
C SER A 382 -16.15 4.94 -3.69
N GLY A 383 -15.99 4.01 -4.65
CA GLY A 383 -16.57 2.66 -4.59
C GLY A 383 -15.77 1.66 -3.77
N VAL A 384 -14.59 1.99 -3.26
CA VAL A 384 -13.77 1.10 -2.43
C VAL A 384 -14.22 1.17 -0.98
N LEU A 385 -14.57 0.02 -0.39
CA LEU A 385 -14.79 -0.13 1.05
C LEU A 385 -13.45 -0.17 1.78
N MET A 386 -12.56 -1.05 1.37
CA MET A 386 -11.21 -1.18 1.92
C MET A 386 -10.30 -1.92 0.95
N THR A 387 -8.99 -1.78 1.13
CA THR A 387 -7.96 -2.50 0.38
C THR A 387 -6.97 -3.11 1.36
N PHE A 388 -6.70 -4.40 1.23
CA PHE A 388 -5.64 -5.08 1.97
C PHE A 388 -4.45 -5.32 1.03
N PRO A 389 -3.27 -4.75 1.32
CA PRO A 389 -2.06 -5.14 0.62
C PRO A 389 -1.60 -6.50 1.17
N PHE A 390 -1.11 -7.36 0.28
CA PHE A 390 -0.46 -8.61 0.63
C PHE A 390 0.88 -8.68 -0.06
N HIS A 391 1.88 -9.21 0.64
CA HIS A 391 3.19 -9.43 0.05
C HIS A 391 3.10 -10.32 -1.18
N GLY A 392 3.85 -9.94 -2.22
CA GLY A 392 4.08 -10.78 -3.38
C GLY A 392 5.11 -11.87 -3.10
N PHE A 393 5.98 -12.09 -4.08
CA PHE A 393 7.02 -13.11 -4.07
C PHE A 393 8.41 -12.50 -3.89
N SER A 394 9.35 -13.26 -3.34
CA SER A 394 10.77 -13.05 -3.61
C SER A 394 11.23 -14.20 -4.51
N LEU A 395 11.88 -13.90 -5.63
CA LEU A 395 12.44 -14.95 -6.47
C LEU A 395 13.52 -15.69 -5.66
N GLY A 396 13.37 -17.01 -5.53
CA GLY A 396 14.21 -17.84 -4.67
C GLY A 396 13.65 -18.08 -3.26
N ASP A 397 12.47 -17.53 -2.92
CA ASP A 397 11.73 -18.01 -1.75
C ASP A 397 11.50 -19.52 -1.93
N PRO A 398 11.80 -20.35 -0.92
CA PRO A 398 11.76 -21.80 -1.06
C PRO A 398 10.35 -22.20 -1.50
N THR A 399 10.27 -22.89 -2.64
CA THR A 399 9.05 -23.57 -3.03
C THR A 399 8.71 -24.57 -1.94
N LEU A 400 7.44 -24.62 -1.55
CA LEU A 400 6.93 -25.63 -0.62
C LEU A 400 6.97 -26.98 -1.34
N ASP A 401 8.14 -27.61 -1.37
CA ASP A 401 8.35 -28.91 -2.03
C ASP A 401 7.73 -30.03 -1.20
N GLY A 402 6.40 -30.05 -1.03
CA GLY A 402 5.59 -31.15 -0.45
C GLY A 402 5.99 -31.67 0.95
N SER A 403 7.07 -31.15 1.54
CA SER A 403 7.80 -31.68 2.69
C SER A 403 8.09 -30.56 3.69
N GLY A 404 7.06 -29.76 3.99
CA GLY A 404 6.87 -29.32 5.37
C GLY A 404 7.62 -28.10 5.90
N THR A 405 8.06 -27.14 5.08
CA THR A 405 8.44 -25.80 5.60
C THR A 405 7.95 -24.67 4.70
N SER A 406 6.98 -23.90 5.18
CA SER A 406 6.35 -22.76 4.52
C SER A 406 7.31 -21.58 4.34
N ALA A 407 7.35 -21.03 3.13
CA ALA A 407 7.83 -19.67 2.91
C ALA A 407 6.89 -18.69 3.66
N ALA A 408 7.49 -17.88 4.53
CA ALA A 408 6.90 -16.75 5.26
C ALA A 408 5.40 -16.86 5.61
N GLU A 409 5.07 -17.71 6.58
CA GLU A 409 3.84 -17.51 7.36
C GLU A 409 4.03 -16.26 8.22
N VAL A 410 3.70 -15.10 7.67
CA VAL A 410 3.35 -13.94 8.50
C VAL A 410 1.88 -14.10 8.80
N THR A 411 1.57 -15.00 9.73
CA THR A 411 0.38 -14.80 10.52
C THR A 411 0.53 -13.41 11.13
N ALA A 412 -0.36 -12.49 10.75
CA ALA A 412 -0.78 -11.51 11.74
C ALA A 412 -1.45 -12.36 12.83
N ASP A 413 -0.65 -12.92 13.73
CA ASP A 413 -1.14 -13.59 14.93
C ASP A 413 -1.78 -12.49 15.77
N ALA A 414 -3.02 -12.13 15.42
CA ALA A 414 -4.00 -11.77 16.42
C ALA A 414 -4.06 -13.00 17.32
N PHE A 415 -3.50 -12.86 18.52
CA PHE A 415 -3.47 -13.86 19.57
C PHE A 415 -4.85 -14.51 19.73
N SER A 416 -5.06 -15.61 19.01
CA SER A 416 -6.13 -16.55 19.31
C SER A 416 -5.75 -17.22 20.62
N SER A 417 -6.42 -16.78 21.69
CA SER A 417 -6.39 -17.35 23.04
C SER A 417 -5.22 -16.94 23.95
N ILE A 418 -5.31 -15.74 24.53
CA ILE A 418 -5.04 -15.65 25.97
C ILE A 418 -6.15 -16.47 26.63
N LYS A 419 -5.89 -17.75 26.92
CA LYS A 419 -6.57 -18.42 28.02
C LYS A 419 -6.16 -17.66 29.26
N VAL A 420 -6.99 -16.70 29.68
CA VAL A 420 -6.92 -16.17 31.05
C VAL A 420 -7.15 -17.39 31.93
N LEU A 421 -6.05 -17.97 32.44
CA LEU A 421 -6.11 -18.86 33.57
C LEU A 421 -6.57 -17.98 34.74
N VAL A 422 -7.88 -17.86 34.91
CA VAL A 422 -8.46 -17.33 36.14
C VAL A 422 -8.09 -18.33 37.23
N LEU A 423 -6.96 -18.09 37.87
CA LEU A 423 -6.59 -18.77 39.10
C LEU A 423 -7.56 -18.25 40.17
N VAL A 424 -8.70 -18.92 40.34
CA VAL A 424 -9.58 -18.72 41.48
C VAL A 424 -8.82 -19.21 42.70
N ILE A 425 -8.12 -18.29 43.38
CA ILE A 425 -7.62 -18.54 44.73
C ILE A 425 -8.87 -18.55 45.63
N CYS A 426 -9.40 -19.74 45.88
CA CYS A 426 -10.30 -19.97 47.01
C CYS A 426 -9.52 -19.67 48.30
N MET A 427 -9.64 -18.45 48.81
CA MET A 427 -9.35 -18.19 50.22
C MET A 427 -10.45 -18.86 51.05
N THR A 428 -10.17 -20.08 51.52
CA THR A 428 -10.88 -20.67 52.65
C THR A 428 -10.53 -19.85 53.89
N PHE A 429 -11.46 -19.00 54.33
CA PHE A 429 -11.48 -18.51 55.71
C PHE A 429 -11.72 -19.69 56.63
N ILE A 430 -10.66 -20.17 57.28
CA ILE A 430 -10.77 -20.96 58.51
C ILE A 430 -10.96 -19.94 59.63
N ILE A 431 -12.20 -19.78 60.08
CA ILE A 431 -12.49 -19.14 61.37
C ILE A 431 -12.30 -20.23 62.43
N ALA A 432 -11.32 -20.02 63.30
CA ALA A 432 -11.15 -20.71 64.57
C ALA A 432 -11.56 -19.76 65.71
#